data_AF-A0A151RT44-F1
#
_entry.id   AF-A0A151RT44-F1
#
_cell.length_a   1.000
_cell.length_b   1.000
_cell.length_c   1.000
_cell.angle_alpha   90.00
_cell.angle_beta   90.00
_cell.angle_gamma   90.00
#
_symmetry.space_group_name_H-M   'P 1'
#
loop_
_entity.id
_entity.type
_entity.pdbx_description
1 polymer ?
#
loop_
_entity_poly.entity_id
_entity_poly.type
_entity_poly.pdbx_seq_one_letter_code
_entity_poly.pdbx_strand_id
1 'polypeptide(L)'
;MQTRSKSSISKPNIHFSIFLIEFEPKSVRQALKDPKWLAVMQQEYNALINNSTCTLVNLPENRQAIGCKWVFKIKENPDSTINRYKARSVVKGFHQQPGFNFNETFSPIIKPMTIRLILTLAITNNWEIHQLDVNNAFLNGLLNETIYM
;
A
#
# COMPACT_ATOMS: atom_id res chain seq x y z
N MET A 1 -21.94 -9.97 24.04
CA MET A 1 -21.52 -9.24 22.81
C MET A 1 -22.75 -8.61 22.16
N GLN A 2 -22.94 -7.29 22.31
CA GLN A 2 -23.99 -6.52 21.63
C GLN A 2 -23.38 -5.91 20.36
N THR A 3 -23.92 -6.26 19.19
CA THR A 3 -23.48 -5.68 17.91
C THR A 3 -24.25 -4.39 17.64
N ARG A 4 -23.69 -3.47 16.85
CA ARG A 4 -24.32 -2.18 16.52
C ARG A 4 -25.74 -2.34 15.92
N SER A 5 -25.97 -3.44 15.21
CA SER A 5 -27.28 -3.84 14.69
C SER A 5 -28.30 -4.14 15.81
N LYS A 6 -27.88 -4.80 16.90
CA LYS A 6 -28.75 -5.05 18.07
C LYS A 6 -29.08 -3.77 18.85
N SER A 7 -28.33 -2.70 18.63
CA SER A 7 -28.54 -1.36 19.22
C SER A 7 -29.33 -0.42 18.31
N SER A 8 -29.89 -0.90 17.20
CA SER A 8 -30.65 -0.09 16.23
C SER A 8 -29.82 1.03 15.57
N ILE A 9 -28.48 0.97 15.63
CA ILE A 9 -27.60 1.99 15.05
C ILE A 9 -27.34 1.62 13.59
N SER A 10 -28.12 2.21 12.69
CA SER A 10 -27.90 2.17 11.25
C SER A 10 -27.20 3.46 10.80
N LYS A 11 -25.98 3.35 10.27
CA LYS A 11 -25.31 4.44 9.55
C LYS A 11 -25.24 4.04 8.08
N PRO A 12 -26.22 4.42 7.25
CA PRO A 12 -26.13 4.17 5.82
C PRO A 12 -24.89 4.88 5.29
N ASN A 13 -24.14 4.21 4.41
CA ASN A 13 -23.02 4.82 3.72
C ASN A 13 -23.62 5.75 2.66
N ILE A 14 -23.92 6.98 3.06
CA ILE A 14 -24.51 7.98 2.16
C ILE A 14 -23.40 8.40 1.21
N HIS A 15 -23.38 7.81 0.02
CA HIS A 15 -22.47 8.20 -1.05
C HIS A 15 -22.94 9.57 -1.58
N PHE A 16 -22.50 10.65 -0.95
CA PHE A 16 -22.65 11.98 -1.51
C PHE A 16 -21.67 12.13 -2.67
N SER A 17 -22.07 11.70 -3.87
CA SER A 17 -21.35 11.95 -5.11
C SER A 17 -21.52 13.41 -5.54
N ILE A 18 -21.13 14.37 -4.69
CA ILE A 18 -21.33 15.79 -4.93
C ILE A 18 -19.99 16.51 -4.79
N PHE A 19 -19.39 16.80 -5.95
CA PHE A 19 -18.47 17.93 -6.25
C PHE A 19 -17.01 17.95 -5.75
N LEU A 20 -16.21 16.92 -6.07
CA LEU A 20 -14.79 17.15 -6.39
C LEU A 20 -14.42 16.35 -7.64
N ILE A 21 -14.42 17.01 -8.80
CA ILE A 21 -13.94 16.45 -10.07
C ILE A 21 -12.40 16.51 -10.06
N GLU A 22 -11.77 15.82 -9.11
CA GLU A 22 -10.34 15.61 -9.16
C GLU A 22 -10.05 14.27 -9.83
N PHE A 23 -9.31 14.33 -10.94
CA PHE A 23 -9.00 13.15 -11.74
C PHE A 23 -7.66 12.54 -11.34
N GLU A 24 -7.68 11.23 -11.12
CA GLU A 24 -6.47 10.44 -10.98
C GLU A 24 -5.70 10.42 -12.33
N PRO A 25 -4.40 10.80 -12.34
CA PRO A 25 -3.59 10.74 -13.55
C PRO A 25 -3.54 9.33 -14.11
N LYS A 26 -3.69 9.20 -15.42
CA LYS A 26 -3.58 7.90 -16.11
C LYS A 26 -2.16 7.59 -16.57
N SER A 27 -1.27 8.58 -16.54
CA SER A 27 0.12 8.46 -16.96
C SER A 27 1.05 9.31 -16.10
N VAL A 28 2.31 8.90 -16.02
CA VAL A 28 3.36 9.65 -15.33
C VAL A 28 3.51 11.05 -15.93
N ARG A 29 3.42 11.19 -17.26
CA ARG A 29 3.49 12.49 -17.94
C ARG A 29 2.38 13.46 -17.51
N GLN A 30 1.20 12.96 -17.17
CA GLN A 30 0.12 13.79 -16.63
C GLN A 30 0.40 14.14 -15.17
N ALA A 31 0.80 13.15 -14.35
CA ALA A 31 1.11 13.36 -12.94
C ALA A 31 2.23 14.39 -12.72
N LEU A 32 3.30 14.35 -13.53
CA LEU A 32 4.43 15.28 -13.43
C LEU A 32 4.08 16.74 -13.73
N LYS A 33 2.95 17.00 -14.40
CA LYS A 33 2.49 18.38 -14.66
C LYS A 33 1.76 19.00 -13.47
N ASP A 34 1.31 18.17 -12.53
CA ASP A 34 0.59 18.62 -11.34
C ASP A 34 1.54 18.57 -10.13
N PRO A 35 1.80 19.71 -9.47
CA PRO A 35 2.70 19.75 -8.32
C PRO A 35 2.25 18.85 -7.15
N LYS A 36 0.94 18.62 -6.99
CA LYS A 36 0.41 17.72 -5.94
C LYS A 36 0.87 16.28 -6.17
N TRP A 37 0.74 15.80 -7.40
CA TRP A 37 1.13 14.44 -7.77
C TRP A 37 2.64 14.28 -7.79
N LEU A 38 3.38 15.29 -8.27
CA LEU A 38 4.85 15.31 -8.20
C LEU A 38 5.34 15.17 -6.76
N ALA A 39 4.78 15.94 -5.83
CA ALA A 39 5.17 15.89 -4.42
C ALA A 39 4.98 14.48 -3.81
N VAL A 40 3.85 13.82 -4.10
CA VAL A 40 3.59 12.46 -3.60
C VAL A 40 4.47 11.41 -4.27
N MET A 41 4.76 11.55 -5.57
CA MET A 41 5.74 10.69 -6.25
C MET A 41 7.12 10.83 -5.61
N GLN A 42 7.53 12.05 -5.29
CA GLN A 42 8.81 12.32 -4.65
C GLN A 42 8.85 11.78 -3.21
N GLN A 43 7.73 11.86 -2.48
CA GLN A 43 7.62 11.24 -1.15
C GLN A 43 7.82 9.72 -1.20
N GLU A 44 7.19 9.03 -2.16
CA GLU A 44 7.37 7.59 -2.37
C GLU A 44 8.83 7.25 -2.74
N TYR A 45 9.42 8.01 -3.66
CA TYR A 45 10.82 7.83 -4.05
C TYR A 45 11.77 8.03 -2.86
N ASN A 46 11.60 9.12 -2.11
CA ASN A 46 12.43 9.42 -0.94
C ASN A 46 12.25 8.36 0.15
N ALA A 47 11.07 7.76 0.30
CA ALA A 47 10.88 6.66 1.24
C ALA A 47 11.76 5.46 0.89
N LEU A 48 11.92 5.11 -0.39
CA LEU A 48 12.80 4.02 -0.82
C LEU A 48 14.28 4.32 -0.53
N ILE A 49 14.71 5.56 -0.79
CA ILE A 49 16.10 5.98 -0.56
C ILE A 49 16.40 6.07 0.94
N ASN A 50 15.52 6.68 1.73
CA ASN A 50 15.71 6.87 3.17
C ASN A 50 15.69 5.55 3.95
N ASN A 51 14.94 4.55 3.47
CA ASN A 51 14.96 3.20 4.06
C ASN A 51 16.11 2.33 3.49
N SER A 52 16.96 2.87 2.62
CA SER A 52 18.06 2.14 1.98
C SER A 52 17.63 0.85 1.27
N THR A 53 16.39 0.79 0.77
CA THR A 53 15.84 -0.41 0.13
C THR A 53 16.11 -0.50 -1.36
N CYS A 54 16.48 0.62 -1.99
CA CYS A 54 16.79 0.69 -3.41
C CYS A 54 18.03 1.56 -3.65
N THR A 55 18.87 1.13 -4.57
CA THR A 55 20.04 1.89 -5.03
C THR A 55 19.94 2.10 -6.53
N LEU A 56 20.27 3.30 -6.99
CA LEU A 56 20.35 3.59 -8.42
C LEU A 56 21.66 3.06 -8.96
N VAL A 57 21.60 2.13 -9.92
CA VAL A 57 22.76 1.46 -10.50
C VAL A 57 22.59 1.29 -12.01
N ASN A 58 23.70 1.17 -12.73
CA ASN A 58 23.67 0.73 -14.12
C ASN A 58 23.21 -0.73 -14.18
N LEU A 59 22.35 -1.06 -15.14
CA LEU A 59 21.92 -2.44 -15.35
C LEU A 59 23.14 -3.28 -15.79
N PRO A 60 23.54 -4.30 -15.02
CA PRO A 60 24.71 -5.10 -15.36
C PRO A 60 24.44 -6.00 -16.58
N GLU A 61 25.51 -6.35 -17.29
CA GLU A 61 25.49 -7.32 -18.37
C GLU A 61 24.95 -8.66 -17.83
N ASN A 62 23.99 -9.27 -18.54
CA ASN A 62 23.25 -10.49 -18.15
C ASN A 62 22.12 -10.31 -17.13
N ARG A 63 21.63 -9.09 -16.90
CA ARG A 63 20.40 -8.88 -16.13
C ARG A 63 19.33 -8.17 -16.95
N GLN A 64 18.08 -8.54 -16.71
CA GLN A 64 16.92 -7.91 -17.33
C GLN A 64 16.22 -7.05 -16.29
N ALA A 65 16.01 -5.77 -16.61
CA ALA A 65 15.21 -4.88 -15.80
C ALA A 65 13.72 -5.25 -15.92
N ILE A 66 13.05 -5.33 -14.78
CA ILE A 66 11.60 -5.56 -14.70
C ILE A 66 10.92 -4.21 -14.74
N GLY A 67 10.12 -3.97 -15.77
CA GLY A 67 9.43 -2.69 -15.86
C GLY A 67 8.57 -2.39 -14.63
N CYS A 68 8.51 -1.12 -14.25
CA CYS A 68 7.62 -0.63 -13.20
C CYS A 68 6.43 0.17 -13.75
N LYS A 69 5.47 0.47 -12.89
CA LYS A 69 4.33 1.34 -13.18
C LYS A 69 4.01 2.18 -11.95
N TRP A 70 3.72 3.46 -12.18
CA TRP A 70 3.13 4.32 -11.16
C TRP A 70 1.62 4.11 -11.07
N VAL A 71 1.13 3.92 -9.85
CA VAL A 71 -0.30 3.83 -9.53
C VAL A 71 -0.69 5.04 -8.71
N PHE A 72 -1.66 5.79 -9.20
CA PHE A 72 -2.19 6.99 -8.56
C PHE A 72 -3.57 6.71 -7.98
N LYS A 73 -3.82 7.21 -6.77
CA LYS A 73 -5.11 7.06 -6.09
C LYS A 73 -5.41 8.28 -5.24
N ILE A 74 -6.63 8.79 -5.33
CA ILE A 74 -7.17 9.74 -4.36
C ILE A 74 -7.84 8.93 -3.25
N LYS A 75 -7.47 9.21 -2.00
CA LYS A 75 -8.11 8.64 -0.82
C LYS A 75 -9.11 9.65 -0.29
N GLU A 76 -10.33 9.19 -0.07
CA GLU A 76 -11.44 10.00 0.42
C GLU A 76 -11.76 9.63 1.88
N ASN A 77 -12.27 10.61 2.61
CA ASN A 77 -12.87 10.44 3.92
C ASN A 77 -14.30 9.88 3.80
N PRO A 78 -14.93 9.40 4.90
CA PRO A 78 -16.32 8.94 4.89
C PRO A 78 -17.34 10.00 4.46
N ASP A 79 -16.98 11.29 4.56
CA ASP A 79 -17.78 12.43 4.10
C ASP A 79 -17.48 12.82 2.65
N SER A 80 -16.77 11.97 1.89
CA SER A 80 -16.35 12.18 0.50
C SER A 80 -15.38 13.35 0.26
N THR A 81 -14.82 13.94 1.31
CA THR A 81 -13.73 14.92 1.16
C THR A 81 -12.40 14.21 0.86
N ILE A 82 -11.48 14.90 0.17
CA ILE A 82 -10.15 14.35 -0.10
C ILE A 82 -9.38 14.24 1.21
N ASN A 83 -9.02 13.01 1.57
CA ASN A 83 -8.14 12.71 2.69
C ASN A 83 -6.67 12.91 2.29
N ARG A 84 -6.25 12.25 1.20
CA ARG A 84 -4.87 12.37 0.67
C ARG A 84 -4.73 11.88 -0.76
N TYR A 85 -3.73 12.40 -1.46
CA TYR A 85 -3.22 11.83 -2.70
C TYR A 85 -2.23 10.71 -2.38
N LYS A 86 -2.23 9.67 -3.22
CA LYS A 86 -1.37 8.51 -3.04
C LYS A 86 -0.78 8.09 -4.38
N ALA A 87 0.54 8.09 -4.48
CA ALA A 87 1.28 7.53 -5.60
C ALA A 87 2.10 6.35 -5.08
N ARG A 88 2.21 5.29 -5.89
CA ARG A 88 3.07 4.13 -5.60
C ARG A 88 3.80 3.71 -6.85
N SER A 89 5.08 3.40 -6.71
CA SER A 89 5.83 2.72 -7.76
C SER A 89 5.69 1.21 -7.55
N VAL A 90 5.21 0.50 -8.56
CA VAL A 90 4.93 -0.94 -8.47
C VAL A 90 5.68 -1.67 -9.57
N VAL A 91 6.49 -2.66 -9.19
CA VAL A 91 7.12 -3.59 -10.13
C VAL A 91 6.03 -4.32 -10.91
N LYS A 92 6.19 -4.51 -12.22
CA LYS A 92 5.30 -5.39 -12.99
C LYS A 92 5.63 -6.86 -12.68
N GLY A 93 5.19 -7.33 -11.53
CA GLY A 93 5.47 -8.69 -11.03
C GLY A 93 5.10 -9.81 -12.01
N PHE A 94 4.13 -9.58 -12.90
CA PHE A 94 3.76 -10.54 -13.95
C PHE A 94 4.84 -10.74 -15.03
N HIS A 95 5.90 -9.92 -15.06
CA HIS A 95 7.10 -10.13 -15.87
C HIS A 95 8.24 -10.80 -15.08
N GLN A 96 8.04 -11.15 -13.80
CA GLN A 96 9.03 -11.89 -13.03
C GLN A 96 9.13 -13.34 -13.50
N GLN A 97 10.35 -13.88 -13.49
CA GLN A 97 10.65 -15.26 -13.84
C GLN A 97 10.94 -16.09 -12.58
N PRO A 98 10.24 -17.22 -12.36
CA PRO A 98 10.55 -18.16 -11.28
C PRO A 98 11.99 -18.69 -11.40
N GLY A 99 12.69 -18.82 -10.28
CA GLY A 99 14.08 -19.27 -10.22
C GLY A 99 15.11 -18.21 -10.64
N PHE A 100 14.67 -17.04 -11.11
CA PHE A 100 15.56 -15.91 -11.42
C PHE A 100 15.23 -14.67 -10.60
N ASN A 101 13.96 -14.28 -10.56
CA ASN A 101 13.50 -13.09 -9.82
C ASN A 101 12.87 -13.43 -8.47
N PHE A 102 12.43 -14.66 -8.27
CA PHE A 102 11.91 -15.18 -7.00
C PHE A 102 12.00 -16.69 -6.98
N ASN A 103 12.18 -17.26 -5.79
CA ASN A 103 12.07 -18.70 -5.58
C ASN A 103 10.69 -19.13 -5.06
N GLU A 104 10.08 -18.32 -4.21
CA GLU A 104 8.76 -18.58 -3.64
C GLU A 104 7.87 -17.34 -3.77
N THR A 105 6.56 -17.55 -3.90
CA THR A 105 5.56 -16.47 -3.92
C THR A 105 4.83 -16.32 -2.60
N PHE A 106 5.20 -17.12 -1.58
CA PHE A 106 4.52 -17.14 -0.31
C PHE A 106 4.84 -15.87 0.49
N SER A 107 3.81 -15.12 0.85
CA SER A 107 3.92 -14.03 1.80
C SER A 107 3.46 -14.52 3.17
N PRO A 108 4.20 -14.22 4.27
CA PRO A 108 3.80 -14.62 5.61
C PRO A 108 2.58 -13.79 6.05
N ILE A 109 1.38 -14.32 5.81
CA ILE A 109 0.12 -13.71 6.23
C ILE A 109 -0.35 -14.39 7.52
N ILE A 110 -0.70 -13.58 8.52
CA ILE A 110 -1.28 -14.08 9.78
C ILE A 110 -2.60 -14.78 9.48
N LYS A 111 -2.76 -16.00 9.99
CA LYS A 111 -4.00 -16.78 9.82
C LYS A 111 -5.15 -16.11 10.58
N PRO A 112 -6.37 -16.04 10.01
CA PRO A 112 -7.54 -15.48 10.70
C PRO A 112 -7.83 -16.11 12.07
N MET A 113 -7.51 -17.40 12.25
CA MET A 113 -7.65 -18.08 13.55
C MET A 113 -6.76 -17.46 14.63
N THR A 114 -5.52 -17.10 14.29
CA THR A 114 -4.58 -16.45 15.23
C THR A 114 -5.12 -15.09 15.67
N ILE A 115 -5.66 -14.30 14.73
CA ILE A 115 -6.30 -13.02 15.05
C ILE A 115 -7.47 -13.22 16.01
N ARG A 116 -8.37 -14.18 15.73
CA ARG A 116 -9.51 -14.50 16.61
C ARG A 116 -9.09 -14.96 18.00
N LEU A 117 -8.03 -15.76 18.09
CA LEU A 117 -7.49 -16.24 19.36
C LEU A 117 -6.98 -15.08 20.21
N ILE A 118 -6.15 -14.21 19.64
CA ILE A 118 -5.61 -13.03 20.34
C ILE A 118 -6.73 -12.10 20.80
N LEU A 119 -7.70 -11.81 19.94
CA LEU A 119 -8.85 -10.97 20.30
C LEU A 119 -9.71 -11.60 21.40
N THR A 120 -9.94 -12.91 21.35
CA THR A 120 -10.67 -13.63 22.41
C THR A 120 -9.93 -13.51 23.74
N LEU A 121 -8.61 -13.74 23.76
CA LEU A 121 -7.79 -13.61 24.96
C LEU A 121 -7.84 -12.19 25.54
N ALA A 122 -7.73 -11.17 24.69
CA ALA A 122 -7.80 -9.79 25.14
C ALA A 122 -9.16 -9.47 25.78
N ILE A 123 -10.27 -9.94 25.18
CA ILE A 123 -11.61 -9.77 25.74
C ILE A 123 -11.77 -10.52 27.07
N THR A 124 -11.34 -11.79 27.13
CA THR A 124 -11.48 -12.64 28.33
C THR A 124 -10.70 -12.09 29.51
N ASN A 125 -9.53 -11.50 29.26
CA ASN A 125 -8.69 -10.92 30.31
C ASN A 125 -8.89 -9.40 30.50
N ASN A 126 -9.88 -8.81 29.80
CA ASN A 126 -10.16 -7.38 29.82
C ASN A 126 -8.93 -6.50 29.52
N TRP A 127 -8.11 -6.92 28.55
CA TRP A 127 -6.94 -6.18 28.09
C TRP A 127 -7.30 -5.10 27.08
N GLU A 128 -6.60 -3.97 27.18
CA GLU A 128 -6.70 -2.91 26.18
C GLU A 128 -6.03 -3.34 24.86
N ILE A 129 -6.62 -2.94 23.74
CA ILE A 129 -6.12 -3.23 22.40
C ILE A 129 -5.82 -1.91 21.70
N HIS A 130 -4.59 -1.75 21.24
CA HIS A 130 -4.18 -0.63 20.40
C HIS A 130 -3.90 -1.12 18.98
N GLN A 131 -4.40 -0.38 18.00
CA GLN A 131 -4.14 -0.65 16.59
C GLN A 131 -3.07 0.33 16.08
N LEU A 132 -2.04 -0.21 15.42
CA LEU A 132 -0.99 0.57 14.79
C LEU A 132 -0.86 0.15 13.32
N ASP A 133 -0.88 1.11 12.41
CA ASP A 133 -0.62 0.91 10.98
C ASP A 133 0.77 1.47 10.65
N VAL A 134 1.71 0.59 10.32
CA VAL A 134 3.09 0.98 10.00
C VAL A 134 3.16 1.44 8.55
N ASN A 135 3.52 2.72 8.35
CA ASN A 135 3.80 3.22 7.02
C ASN A 135 4.97 2.46 6.40
N ASN A 136 4.83 2.07 5.13
CA ASN A 136 5.87 1.38 4.36
C ASN A 136 6.36 0.06 4.97
N ALA A 137 5.49 -0.68 5.67
CA ALA A 137 5.84 -1.97 6.29
C ALA A 137 6.54 -2.95 5.31
N PHE A 138 6.17 -2.93 4.03
CA PHE A 138 6.78 -3.76 2.97
C PHE A 138 8.28 -3.52 2.79
N LEU A 139 8.79 -2.34 3.12
CA LEU A 139 10.22 -1.99 2.99
C LEU A 139 11.09 -2.63 4.08
N ASN A 140 10.47 -3.22 5.12
CA ASN A 140 11.18 -3.89 6.21
C ASN A 140 11.33 -5.40 5.97
N GLY A 141 10.82 -5.92 4.84
CA GLY A 141 11.01 -7.31 4.46
C GLY A 141 12.41 -7.54 3.89
N LEU A 142 13.02 -8.66 4.25
CA LEU A 142 14.26 -9.10 3.59
C LEU A 142 13.91 -9.72 2.23
N LEU A 143 14.62 -9.29 1.19
CA LEU A 143 14.54 -9.85 -0.15
C LEU A 143 15.86 -10.56 -0.43
N ASN A 144 15.81 -11.87 -0.69
CA ASN A 144 17.01 -12.66 -0.97
C ASN A 144 17.50 -12.44 -2.41
N GLU A 145 16.56 -12.22 -3.33
CA GLU A 145 16.84 -12.01 -4.74
C GLU A 145 17.13 -10.53 -5.04
N THR A 146 18.16 -10.27 -5.85
CA THR A 146 18.36 -8.92 -6.39
C THR A 146 17.40 -8.69 -7.55
N ILE A 147 16.62 -7.61 -7.51
CA ILE A 147 15.70 -7.22 -8.58
C ILE A 147 16.16 -5.89 -9.17
N TYR A 148 16.18 -5.79 -10.50
CA TYR A 148 16.43 -4.55 -11.22
C TYR A 148 15.12 -4.03 -11.80
N MET A 149 14.88 -2.73 -11.70
CA MET A 149 13.64 -2.07 -12.06
C MET A 149 13.86 -0.89 -12.98
#